data_AF-G2FYA7-F1
#
_entry.id   AF-G2FYA7-F1
#
_cell.length_a   1.000
_cell.length_b   1.000
_cell.length_c   1.000
_cell.angle_alpha   90.00
_cell.angle_beta   90.00
_cell.angle_gamma   90.00
#
_symmetry.space_group_name_H-M   'P 1'
#
loop_
_entity.id
_entity.type
_entity.pdbx_description
1 polymer ?
#
loop_
_entity_poly.entity_id
_entity_poly.type
_entity_poly.pdbx_seq_one_letter_code
_entity_poly.pdbx_strand_id
1 'polypeptide(L)' 'MKVLDQIEELRLQMQKIAADKDLTDSRVVGISEKLDLLINEFYSGRRKRKV' A
#
# COMPACT_ATOMS: atom_id res chain seq x y z
N MET A 1 -0.26 -15.88 6.11
CA MET A 1 0.44 -14.65 5.68
C MET A 1 -0.08 -13.48 6.48
N LYS A 2 0.79 -12.65 7.06
CA LYS A 2 0.38 -11.49 7.87
C LYS A 2 0.19 -10.29 6.94
N VAL A 3 -0.84 -9.49 7.17
CA VAL A 3 -1.17 -8.27 6.39
C VAL A 3 0.03 -7.30 6.28
N LEU A 4 0.89 -7.28 7.30
CA LEU A 4 2.13 -6.51 7.31
C LEU A 4 3.12 -6.93 6.21
N ASP A 5 3.19 -8.22 5.89
CA ASP A 5 4.09 -8.74 4.85
C ASP A 5 3.63 -8.24 3.47
N GLN A 6 2.32 -8.17 3.24
CA GLN A 6 1.72 -7.65 2.00
C GLN A 6 1.91 -6.13 1.85
N ILE A 7 1.84 -5.38 2.95
CA ILE A 7 2.09 -3.93 2.95
C ILE A 7 3.56 -3.66 2.59
N GLU A 8 4.51 -4.39 3.18
CA GLU A 8 5.93 -4.18 2.91
C GLU A 8 6.29 -4.59 1.48
N GLU A 9 5.70 -5.68 0.96
CA GLU A 9 5.88 -6.09 -0.43
C GLU A 9 5.38 -5.02 -1.43
N LEU A 10 4.17 -4.49 -1.22
CA LEU A 10 3.62 -3.43 -2.08
C LEU A 10 4.42 -2.12 -1.99
N ARG A 11 4.93 -1.79 -0.79
CA ARG A 11 5.81 -0.64 -0.59
C ARG A 11 7.13 -0.79 -1.37
N LEU A 12 7.70 -2.00 -1.38
CA LEU A 12 8.93 -2.30 -2.13
C LEU A 12 8.68 -2.24 -3.65
N GLN A 13 7.53 -2.73 -4.12
CA GLN A 13 7.13 -2.64 -5.52
C GLN A 13 6.92 -1.18 -5.95
N MET A 14 6.28 -0.36 -5.12
CA MET A 14 6.08 1.07 -5.39
C MET A 14 7.41 1.81 -5.49
N GLN A 15 8.35 1.56 -4.58
CA GLN A 15 9.69 2.15 -4.64
C GLN A 15 10.46 1.73 -5.90
N LYS A 16 10.36 0.45 -6.30
CA LYS A 16 11.01 -0.06 -7.52
C LYS A 16 10.47 0.60 -8.78
N ILE A 17 9.15 0.75 -8.89
CA ILE A 17 8.52 1.35 -10.08
C ILE A 17 8.74 2.87 -10.10
N ALA A 18 8.73 3.54 -8.94
CA ALA A 18 9.06 4.95 -8.82
C ALA A 18 10.53 5.28 -9.14
N ALA A 19 11.44 4.33 -8.92
CA ALA A 19 12.85 4.48 -9.29
C ALA A 19 13.08 4.30 -10.81
N ASP A 20 12.21 3.54 -11.48
CA ASP A 20 12.34 3.19 -12.90
C ASP A 20 11.47 4.07 -13.82
N LYS A 21 10.40 4.67 -13.29
CA LYS A 21 9.49 5.56 -14.01
C LYS A 21 8.99 6.70 -13.12
N ASP A 22 8.81 7.88 -13.73
CA ASP A 22 8.19 9.01 -13.07
C ASP A 22 6.88 8.60 -12.38
N LEU A 23 6.69 9.11 -11.15
CA LEU A 23 5.57 8.84 -10.25
C LEU A 23 4.18 9.15 -10.85
N THR A 24 4.13 9.73 -12.05
CA THR A 24 2.95 10.04 -12.84
C THR A 24 2.51 8.90 -13.77
N ASP A 25 3.28 7.81 -13.89
CA ASP A 25 2.84 6.64 -14.65
C ASP A 25 1.56 6.08 -14.00
N SER A 26 0.50 5.96 -14.80
CA SER A 26 -0.81 5.44 -14.40
C SER A 26 -0.73 4.11 -13.62
N ARG A 27 0.32 3.30 -13.83
CA ARG A 27 0.55 2.05 -13.10
C ARG A 27 1.07 2.28 -11.69
N VAL A 28 1.85 3.34 -11.46
CA VAL A 28 2.28 3.76 -10.11
C VAL A 28 1.08 4.27 -9.32
N VAL A 29 0.24 5.09 -9.95
CA VAL A 29 -1.00 5.61 -9.34
C VAL A 29 -1.93 4.47 -8.93
N GLY A 30 -2.18 3.51 -9.82
CA GLY A 30 -3.06 2.36 -9.52
C GLY A 30 -2.51 1.43 -8.42
N ILE A 31 -1.17 1.36 -8.24
CA ILE A 31 -0.56 0.62 -7.14
C ILE A 31 -0.64 1.42 -5.83
N SER A 32 -0.44 2.75 -5.90
CA SER A 32 -0.58 3.65 -4.75
C SER A 32 -1.99 3.63 -4.16
N GLU A 33 -3.03 3.65 -5.01
CA GLU A 33 -4.43 3.59 -4.55
C GLU A 33 -4.75 2.27 -3.84
N LYS A 34 -4.23 1.15 -4.35
CA LYS A 34 -4.40 -0.17 -3.71
C LYS A 34 -3.68 -0.26 -2.36
N LEU A 35 -2.48 0.33 -2.26
CA LEU A 35 -1.75 0.41 -1.01
C LEU A 35 -2.53 1.24 0.03
N ASP A 36 -3.07 2.39 -0.38
CA ASP A 36 -3.86 3.27 0.48
C ASP A 36 -5.12 2.59 1.01
N LEU A 37 -5.83 1.82 0.17
CA LEU A 37 -6.99 1.04 0.59
C LEU A 37 -6.63 0.00 1.65
N LEU A 38 -5.53 -0.74 1.47
CA LEU A 38 -5.06 -1.75 2.42
C LEU A 38 -4.61 -1.13 3.75
N ILE A 39 -3.94 0.02 3.70
CA ILE A 39 -3.55 0.78 4.88
C ILE A 39 -4.81 1.26 5.62
N ASN A 40 -5.77 1.85 4.91
CA ASN A 40 -7.02 2.32 5.49
C ASN A 40 -7.83 1.17 6.12
N GLU A 41 -7.86 -0.01 5.50
CA GLU A 41 -8.51 -1.19 6.05
C GLU A 41 -7.81 -1.67 7.33
N PHE A 42 -6.47 -1.69 7.34
CA PHE A 42 -5.67 -2.06 8.50
C PHE A 42 -5.93 -1.12 9.70
N TYR A 43 -5.94 0.19 9.49
CA TYR A 43 -6.25 1.17 10.53
C TYR A 43 -7.73 1.14 10.97
N SER A 44 -8.66 0.93 10.03
CA SER A 44 -10.09 0.80 10.32
C SER A 44 -10.40 -0.45 11.15
N GLY A 45 -9.71 -1.56 10.90
CA GLY A 45 -9.76 -2.78 11.71
C GLY A 45 -9.17 -2.59 13.11
N ARG A 46 -8.09 -1.82 13.25
CA ARG A 46 -7.51 -1.45 14.56
C ARG A 46 -8.42 -0.55 15.39
N ARG A 47 -9.24 0.30 14.77
CA ARG A 47 -10.19 1.20 15.46
C ARG A 47 -11.32 0.46 16.19
N LYS A 48 -11.64 -0.78 15.80
CA LYS A 48 -12.64 -1.63 16.47
C LYS A 48 -12.10 -2.39 17.71
N ARG A 49 -10.80 -2.30 18.03
CA ARG A 49 -10.16 -2.88 19.24
C ARG A 49 -9.81 -1.81 20.29
N LYS A 50 -10.66 -0.80 20.43
CA LYS A 50 -10.73 0.06 21.62
C LYS A 50 -12.20 0.13 22.04
N VAL A 51 -12.68 -0.95 22.65
CA VAL A 51 -13.84 -0.94 23.56
C VAL A 51 -13.34 -1.58 24.85
#